data_AF-A0A497P5W6-F1
#
_entry.id   AF-A0A497P5W6-F1
#
_cell.length_a   1.000
_cell.length_b   1.000
_cell.length_c   1.000
_cell.angle_alpha   90.00
_cell.angle_beta   90.00
_cell.angle_gamma   90.00
#
_symmetry.space_group_name_H-M   'P 1'
#
loop_
_entity.id
_entity.type
_entity.pdbx_description
1 polymer ?
#
loop_
_entity_poly.entity_id
_entity_poly.type
_entity_poly.pdbx_seq_one_letter_code
_entity_poly.pdbx_strand_id
1 'polypeptide(L)'
;MVHWSCTFKLPTKKASSFILVVKKLIRQKCGFDWEVYKEVGKRITRVSFYEPTFGYRVDLRIPWEKIREAEEKYYRLIRETKREILRIAEKYDAKVEVFNGFRNGKFVEPKRLIEAEKIEKQAVNMLKPILDKARSLIANYSDILEIESIIAQAQKQT
;
A
#
# COMPACT_ATOMS: atom_id res chain seq x y z
N MET A 1 -1.97 -1.84 9.55
CA MET A 1 -1.49 -1.59 8.18
C MET A 1 -2.39 -0.57 7.52
N VAL A 2 -1.83 0.58 7.16
CA VAL A 2 -2.57 1.59 6.39
C VAL A 2 -2.57 1.16 4.93
N HIS A 3 -3.72 0.73 4.43
CA HIS A 3 -3.89 0.39 3.02
C HIS A 3 -4.41 1.61 2.28
N TRP A 4 -3.77 1.99 1.18
CA TRP A 4 -4.23 3.10 0.36
C TRP A 4 -4.51 2.64 -1.07
N SER A 5 -5.57 3.18 -1.66
CA SER A 5 -5.93 2.91 -3.05
C SER A 5 -5.28 3.92 -3.96
N CYS A 6 -4.98 3.54 -5.20
CA CYS A 6 -4.49 4.47 -6.22
C CYS A 6 -5.60 5.38 -6.77
N THR A 7 -6.44 5.89 -5.86
CA THR A 7 -7.52 6.80 -6.15
C THR A 7 -7.22 8.16 -5.55
N PHE A 8 -7.35 9.19 -6.37
CA PHE A 8 -6.95 10.54 -6.06
C PHE A 8 -8.09 11.53 -6.30
N LYS A 9 -8.17 12.54 -5.45
CA LYS A 9 -9.01 13.74 -5.66
C LYS A 9 -8.12 14.93 -5.89
N LEU A 10 -8.31 15.64 -6.99
CA LEU A 10 -7.50 16.79 -7.37
C LEU A 10 -8.33 17.83 -8.14
N PRO A 11 -7.87 19.09 -8.25
CA PRO A 11 -8.56 20.11 -9.03
C PRO A 11 -8.76 19.67 -10.49
N THR A 12 -9.96 19.84 -11.03
CA THR A 12 -10.33 19.36 -12.38
C THR A 12 -9.36 19.86 -13.45
N LYS A 13 -8.93 21.13 -13.36
CA LYS A 13 -7.96 21.75 -14.29
C LYS A 13 -6.58 21.06 -14.32
N LYS A 14 -6.21 20.33 -13.27
CA LYS A 14 -4.93 19.62 -13.15
C LYS A 14 -5.04 18.13 -13.49
N ALA A 15 -6.25 17.61 -13.71
CA ALA A 15 -6.49 16.17 -13.84
C ALA A 15 -5.82 15.55 -15.07
N SER A 16 -5.94 16.19 -16.24
CA SER A 16 -5.39 15.64 -17.49
C SER A 16 -3.87 15.54 -17.47
N SER A 17 -3.18 16.59 -17.00
CA SER A 17 -1.71 16.59 -16.89
C SER A 17 -1.24 15.62 -15.81
N PHE A 18 -1.94 15.51 -14.69
CA PHE A 18 -1.66 14.50 -13.67
C PHE A 18 -1.73 13.08 -14.23
N ILE A 19 -2.82 12.74 -14.93
CA ILE A 19 -3.00 11.43 -15.58
C ILE A 19 -1.86 11.13 -16.55
N LEU A 20 -1.50 12.10 -17.39
CA LEU A 20 -0.44 11.92 -18.38
C LEU A 20 0.93 11.65 -17.74
N VAL A 21 1.29 12.44 -16.72
CA VAL A 21 2.56 12.27 -16.00
C VAL A 21 2.60 10.93 -15.26
N VAL A 22 1.50 10.54 -14.59
CA VAL A 22 1.43 9.26 -13.88
C VAL A 22 1.49 8.08 -14.86
N LYS A 23 0.76 8.11 -15.98
CA LYS A 23 0.85 7.07 -17.03
C LYS A 23 2.26 6.92 -17.56
N LYS A 24 2.95 8.03 -17.83
CA LYS A 24 4.36 8.01 -18.27
C LYS A 24 5.26 7.35 -17.23
N LEU A 25 5.12 7.70 -15.95
CA LEU A 25 5.87 7.08 -14.85
C LEU A 25 5.61 5.56 -14.79
N ILE A 26 4.34 5.16 -14.82
CA ILE A 26 3.93 3.75 -14.76
C ILE A 26 4.58 2.96 -15.90
N ARG A 27 4.48 3.46 -17.14
CA ARG A 27 5.09 2.79 -18.29
C ARG A 27 6.61 2.68 -18.15
N GLN A 28 7.27 3.73 -17.67
CA GLN A 28 8.72 3.75 -17.47
C GLN A 28 9.20 2.77 -16.40
N LYS A 29 8.45 2.61 -15.30
CA LYS A 29 8.84 1.75 -14.17
C LYS A 29 8.37 0.31 -14.29
N CYS A 30 7.14 0.12 -14.71
CA CYS A 30 6.50 -1.19 -14.76
C CYS A 30 6.67 -1.86 -16.13
N GLY A 31 6.85 -1.10 -17.21
CA GLY A 31 6.89 -1.62 -18.58
C GLY A 31 5.52 -1.94 -19.18
N PHE A 32 4.44 -1.71 -18.43
CA PHE A 32 3.05 -1.91 -18.83
C PHE A 32 2.17 -0.76 -18.32
N ASP A 33 0.98 -0.64 -18.89
CA ASP A 33 0.03 0.42 -18.57
C ASP A 33 -0.94 -0.03 -17.46
N TRP A 34 -1.38 0.92 -16.65
CA TRP A 34 -2.45 0.71 -15.68
C TRP A 34 -3.74 1.29 -16.26
N GLU A 35 -4.86 0.65 -15.96
CA GLU A 35 -6.15 1.18 -16.35
C GLU A 35 -6.46 2.46 -15.57
N VAL A 36 -7.09 3.42 -16.22
CA VAL A 36 -7.41 4.71 -15.61
C VAL A 36 -8.88 4.98 -15.74
N TYR A 37 -9.56 5.07 -14.60
CA TYR A 37 -10.92 5.55 -14.50
C TYR A 37 -10.92 7.00 -13.99
N LYS A 38 -11.76 7.84 -14.59
CA LYS A 38 -11.91 9.24 -14.17
C LYS A 38 -13.39 9.59 -14.01
N GLU A 39 -13.71 10.24 -12.91
CA GLU A 39 -15.02 10.82 -12.63
C GLU A 39 -14.84 12.33 -12.53
N VAL A 40 -15.29 13.05 -13.56
CA VAL A 40 -15.02 14.48 -13.73
C VAL A 40 -16.13 15.29 -13.06
N GLY A 41 -15.78 16.00 -12.00
CA GLY A 41 -16.66 16.99 -11.37
C GLY A 41 -16.33 18.42 -11.80
N LYS A 42 -17.21 19.36 -11.41
CA LYS A 42 -17.09 20.80 -11.75
C LYS A 42 -15.80 21.45 -11.24
N ARG A 43 -15.35 21.09 -10.04
CA ARG A 43 -14.13 21.67 -9.39
C ARG A 43 -13.08 20.63 -9.04
N ILE A 44 -13.51 19.41 -8.71
CA ILE A 44 -12.67 18.30 -8.31
C ILE A 44 -12.95 17.13 -9.24
N THR A 45 -11.89 16.47 -9.69
CA THR A 45 -11.95 15.21 -10.43
C THR A 45 -11.45 14.10 -9.53
N ARG A 46 -12.11 12.95 -9.56
CA ARG A 46 -11.62 11.71 -8.98
C ARG A 46 -10.92 10.90 -10.08
N VAL A 47 -9.70 10.46 -9.83
CA VAL A 47 -8.90 9.66 -10.77
C VAL A 47 -8.46 8.40 -10.05
N SER A 48 -8.76 7.24 -10.62
CA SER A 48 -8.40 5.94 -10.08
C SER A 48 -7.50 5.21 -11.06
N PHE A 49 -6.35 4.74 -10.61
CA PHE A 49 -5.45 3.90 -11.38
C PHE A 49 -5.56 2.46 -10.88
N TYR A 50 -5.77 1.52 -11.79
CA TYR A 50 -5.85 0.10 -11.47
C TYR A 50 -4.61 -0.61 -12.01
N GLU A 51 -3.78 -1.08 -11.10
CA GLU A 51 -2.70 -2.01 -11.45
C GLU A 51 -3.28 -3.30 -12.04
N PRO A 52 -2.67 -3.85 -13.11
CA PRO A 52 -3.10 -5.13 -13.65
C PRO A 52 -2.87 -6.21 -12.60
N THR A 53 -3.81 -7.13 -12.37
CA THR A 53 -3.56 -8.27 -11.49
C THR A 53 -2.40 -9.12 -12.00
N PHE A 54 -1.54 -9.63 -11.11
CA PHE A 54 -0.56 -10.63 -11.49
C PHE A 54 -1.30 -11.89 -11.95
N GLY A 55 -1.39 -12.09 -13.27
CA GLY A 55 -2.07 -13.22 -13.87
C GLY A 55 -1.08 -14.33 -14.14
N TYR A 56 -1.39 -15.54 -13.66
CA TYR A 56 -0.62 -16.71 -14.05
C TYR A 56 -1.18 -17.27 -15.36
N ARG A 57 -0.37 -17.25 -16.42
CA ARG A 57 -0.44 -18.32 -17.44
C ARG A 57 0.59 -19.35 -17.01
N VAL A 58 0.16 -20.31 -16.20
CA VAL A 58 1.03 -21.36 -15.69
C VAL A 58 1.28 -22.35 -16.81
N ASP A 59 2.44 -22.25 -17.46
CA ASP A 59 3.01 -23.44 -18.07
C ASP A 59 3.44 -24.35 -16.92
N LEU A 60 2.80 -25.53 -16.80
CA LEU A 60 3.06 -26.50 -15.73
C LEU A 60 4.53 -27.00 -15.71
N ARG A 61 5.31 -26.68 -16.75
CA ARG A 61 6.76 -26.96 -16.82
C ARG A 61 7.60 -25.91 -16.10
N ILE A 62 7.06 -24.74 -15.78
CA ILE A 62 7.80 -23.70 -15.07
C ILE A 62 7.79 -24.05 -13.57
N PRO A 63 8.98 -24.16 -12.93
CA PRO A 63 9.06 -24.41 -11.50
C PRO A 63 8.32 -23.35 -10.68
N TRP A 64 7.63 -23.78 -9.64
CA TRP A 64 6.84 -22.90 -8.77
C TRP A 64 7.67 -21.76 -8.17
N GLU A 65 8.94 -22.02 -7.85
CA GLU A 65 9.87 -21.03 -7.31
C GLU A 65 10.08 -19.86 -8.28
N LYS A 66 10.12 -20.13 -9.59
CA LYS A 66 10.25 -19.09 -10.61
C LYS A 66 9.00 -18.24 -10.75
N ILE A 67 7.84 -18.85 -10.56
CA ILE A 67 6.57 -18.14 -10.51
C ILE A 67 6.53 -17.20 -9.30
N ARG A 68 6.98 -17.67 -8.13
CA ARG A 68 7.08 -16.88 -6.90
C ARG A 68 8.07 -15.73 -7.01
N GLU A 69 9.27 -15.97 -7.56
CA GLU A 69 10.25 -14.91 -7.85
C GLU A 69 9.66 -13.80 -8.74
N ALA A 70 8.91 -14.18 -9.78
CA ALA A 70 8.28 -13.22 -10.68
C ALA A 70 7.15 -12.43 -10.00
N GLU A 71 6.33 -13.10 -9.18
CA GLU A 71 5.27 -12.48 -8.39
C GLU A 71 5.84 -11.45 -7.39
N GLU A 72 6.91 -11.81 -6.66
CA GLU A 72 7.59 -10.90 -5.74
C GLU A 72 8.17 -9.68 -6.45
N LYS A 73 8.79 -9.89 -7.63
CA LYS A 73 9.32 -8.81 -8.46
C LYS A 73 8.20 -7.88 -8.92
N TYR A 74 7.07 -8.44 -9.36
CA TYR A 74 5.89 -7.67 -9.75
C TYR A 74 5.40 -6.79 -8.60
N TYR A 75 5.13 -7.37 -7.41
CA TYR A 75 4.62 -6.59 -6.28
C TYR A 75 5.60 -5.52 -5.80
N ARG A 76 6.91 -5.78 -5.89
CA ARG A 76 7.95 -4.80 -5.59
C ARG A 76 7.86 -3.59 -6.54
N LEU A 77 7.76 -3.84 -7.84
CA LEU A 77 7.61 -2.78 -8.86
C LEU A 77 6.35 -1.94 -8.62
N ILE A 78 5.21 -2.58 -8.34
CA ILE A 78 3.96 -1.89 -8.03
C ILE A 78 4.13 -1.00 -6.79
N ARG A 79 4.67 -1.54 -5.69
CA ARG A 79 4.86 -0.80 -4.44
C ARG A 79 5.79 0.41 -4.61
N GLU A 80 6.88 0.26 -5.35
CA GLU A 80 7.80 1.36 -5.64
C GLU A 80 7.17 2.43 -6.52
N THR A 81 6.43 2.02 -7.55
CA THR A 81 5.70 2.94 -8.44
C THR A 81 4.66 3.73 -7.68
N LYS A 82 3.87 3.05 -6.83
CA LYS A 82 2.89 3.66 -5.92
C LYS A 82 3.50 4.78 -5.07
N ARG A 83 4.68 4.56 -4.48
CA ARG A 83 5.39 5.59 -3.69
C ARG A 83 5.79 6.81 -4.51
N GLU A 84 6.17 6.63 -5.77
CA GLU A 84 6.49 7.77 -6.63
C GLU A 84 5.26 8.52 -7.11
N ILE A 85 4.15 7.82 -7.36
CA ILE A 85 2.86 8.46 -7.64
C ILE A 85 2.46 9.38 -6.47
N LEU A 86 2.66 8.98 -5.21
CA LEU A 86 2.39 9.86 -4.05
C LEU A 86 3.20 11.17 -4.10
N ARG A 87 4.48 11.10 -4.49
CA ARG A 87 5.33 12.31 -4.65
C ARG A 87 4.84 13.21 -5.77
N ILE A 88 4.33 12.63 -6.86
CA ILE A 88 3.72 13.39 -7.96
C ILE A 88 2.40 14.00 -7.48
N ALA A 89 1.54 13.23 -6.82
CA ALA A 89 0.24 13.66 -6.32
C ALA A 89 0.36 14.94 -5.47
N GLU A 90 1.41 15.03 -4.66
CA GLU A 90 1.71 16.22 -3.87
C GLU A 90 1.87 17.49 -4.73
N LYS A 91 2.65 17.42 -5.82
CA LYS A 91 2.86 18.55 -6.74
C LYS A 91 1.58 19.02 -7.43
N TYR A 92 0.58 18.15 -7.49
CA TYR A 92 -0.69 18.38 -8.16
C TYR A 92 -1.82 18.77 -7.19
N ASP A 93 -1.51 19.01 -5.91
CA ASP A 93 -2.49 19.22 -4.83
C ASP A 93 -3.53 18.08 -4.75
N ALA A 94 -3.11 16.86 -5.09
CA ALA A 94 -3.97 15.70 -5.10
C ALA A 94 -3.99 15.01 -3.73
N LYS A 95 -5.18 14.71 -3.23
CA LYS A 95 -5.38 13.89 -2.04
C LYS A 95 -5.55 12.43 -2.44
N VAL A 96 -5.00 11.52 -1.67
CA VAL A 96 -5.04 10.07 -1.90
C VAL A 96 -6.06 9.40 -0.98
N GLU A 97 -6.78 8.41 -1.48
CA GLU A 97 -7.74 7.64 -0.70
C GLU A 97 -7.06 6.53 0.12
N VAL A 98 -7.42 6.46 1.39
CA VAL A 98 -6.87 5.55 2.40
C VAL A 98 -8.00 4.81 3.10
N PHE A 99 -7.80 3.52 3.32
CA PHE A 99 -8.69 2.62 4.05
C PHE A 99 -8.06 2.22 5.38
N ASN A 100 -8.80 2.40 6.48
CA ASN A 100 -8.34 2.08 7.83
C ASN A 100 -9.21 0.99 8.50
N GLY A 101 -9.50 -0.10 7.79
CA GLY A 101 -10.28 -1.23 8.33
C GLY A 101 -11.79 -0.97 8.47
N PHE A 102 -12.25 0.27 8.31
CA PHE A 102 -13.68 0.63 8.25
C PHE A 102 -14.12 0.96 6.81
N ARG A 103 -15.40 0.71 6.52
CA ARG A 103 -16.02 0.73 5.18
C ARG A 103 -15.91 2.05 4.38
N ASN A 104 -15.41 3.13 4.97
CA ASN A 104 -15.32 4.44 4.30
C ASN A 104 -13.87 4.87 4.09
N GLY A 105 -13.46 4.94 2.81
CA GLY A 105 -12.19 5.53 2.41
C GLY A 105 -12.12 7.03 2.76
N LYS A 106 -10.98 7.49 3.29
CA LYS A 106 -10.70 8.90 3.59
C LYS A 106 -9.67 9.45 2.62
N PHE A 107 -9.86 10.69 2.16
CA PHE A 107 -8.88 11.37 1.33
C PHE A 107 -7.92 12.19 2.18
N VAL A 108 -6.64 11.83 2.15
CA VAL A 108 -5.58 12.48 2.93
C VAL A 108 -4.50 13.05 2.01
N GLU A 109 -3.67 13.94 2.55
CA GLU A 109 -2.54 14.49 1.83
C GLU A 109 -1.41 13.45 1.69
N PRO A 110 -0.71 13.39 0.54
CA PRO A 110 0.38 12.44 0.34
C PRO A 110 1.49 12.53 1.40
N LYS A 111 1.82 13.75 1.85
CA LYS A 111 2.81 13.97 2.93
C LYS A 111 2.45 13.23 4.22
N ARG A 112 1.20 13.36 4.66
CA ARG A 112 0.70 12.71 5.88
C ARG A 112 0.72 11.19 5.77
N LEU A 113 0.44 10.65 4.58
CA LEU A 113 0.53 9.22 4.32
C LEU A 113 1.98 8.72 4.37
N ILE A 114 2.93 9.44 3.75
CA ILE A 114 4.36 9.11 3.77
C ILE A 114 4.91 9.16 5.22
N GLU A 115 4.48 10.14 6.01
CA GLU A 115 4.84 10.24 7.42
C GLU A 115 4.27 9.07 8.23
N ALA A 116 3.00 8.73 8.04
CA ALA A 116 2.37 7.57 8.68
C ALA A 116 3.09 6.25 8.35
N GLU A 117 3.49 6.03 7.09
CA GLU A 117 4.28 4.85 6.70
C GLU A 117 5.64 4.79 7.41
N LYS A 118 6.30 5.94 7.62
CA LYS A 118 7.58 6.00 8.35
C LYS A 118 7.40 5.64 9.82
N ILE A 119 6.39 6.21 10.47
CA ILE A 119 6.06 5.92 11.87
C ILE A 119 5.69 4.44 12.04
N GLU A 120 4.87 3.89 11.15
CA GLU A 120 4.51 2.47 11.16
C GLU A 120 5.77 1.58 11.06
N LYS A 121 6.69 1.90 10.13
CA LYS A 121 7.94 1.14 9.99
C LYS A 121 8.83 1.23 11.23
N GLN A 122 8.94 2.41 11.85
CA GLN A 122 9.70 2.60 13.08
C GLN A 122 9.09 1.79 14.22
N ALA A 123 7.77 1.87 14.41
CA ALA A 123 7.04 1.10 15.42
C ALA A 123 7.22 -0.40 15.24
N VAL A 124 7.09 -0.92 14.01
CA VAL A 124 7.32 -2.34 13.71
C VAL A 124 8.76 -2.75 14.03
N ASN A 125 9.77 -1.96 13.66
CA ASN A 125 11.17 -2.27 13.95
C ASN A 125 11.47 -2.30 15.45
N MET A 126 10.83 -1.43 16.24
CA MET A 126 10.95 -1.42 17.70
C MET A 126 10.25 -2.63 18.35
N LEU A 127 9.04 -2.95 17.89
CA LEU A 127 8.22 -4.00 18.47
C LEU A 127 8.63 -5.41 18.05
N LYS A 128 9.17 -5.60 16.84
CA LYS A 128 9.57 -6.90 16.31
C LYS A 128 10.47 -7.70 17.28
N PRO A 129 11.62 -7.19 17.76
CA PRO A 129 12.48 -7.95 18.67
C PRO A 129 11.81 -8.27 20.01
N ILE A 130 10.90 -7.40 20.49
CA ILE A 130 10.14 -7.63 21.72
C ILE A 130 9.15 -8.79 21.51
N LEU A 131 8.42 -8.75 20.40
CA LEU A 131 7.49 -9.80 20.01
C LEU A 131 8.22 -11.13 19.75
N ASP A 132 9.39 -11.11 19.10
CA ASP A 132 10.20 -12.31 18.85
C ASP A 132 10.68 -12.93 20.17
N LYS A 133 11.11 -12.12 21.15
CA LYS A 133 11.45 -12.59 22.49
C LYS A 133 10.24 -13.17 23.22
N ALA A 134 9.10 -12.49 23.18
CA ALA A 134 7.86 -12.98 23.78
C ALA A 134 7.47 -14.33 23.16
N ARG A 135 7.55 -14.47 21.82
CA ARG A 135 7.30 -15.72 21.08
C ARG A 135 8.16 -16.86 21.58
N SER A 136 9.45 -16.60 21.77
CA SER A 136 10.40 -17.60 22.28
C SER A 136 10.05 -18.07 23.70
N LEU A 137 9.68 -17.14 24.59
CA LEU A 137 9.31 -17.46 25.97
C LEU A 137 8.03 -18.29 26.05
N ILE A 138 7.05 -18.03 25.17
CA ILE A 138 5.78 -18.77 25.15
C ILE A 138 5.82 -20.04 24.31
N ALA A 139 6.85 -20.25 23.48
CA ALA A 139 6.91 -21.39 22.56
C ALA A 139 6.75 -22.73 23.29
N ASN A 140 7.34 -22.84 24.49
CA ASN A 140 7.28 -24.03 25.34
C ASN A 140 5.95 -24.22 26.09
N TYR A 141 5.05 -23.24 26.02
CA TYR A 141 3.74 -23.22 26.67
C TYR A 141 2.64 -22.79 25.68
N SER A 142 2.83 -23.08 24.39
CA SER A 142 1.96 -22.59 23.31
C SER A 142 0.54 -23.19 23.34
N ASP A 143 0.34 -24.24 24.12
CA ASP A 143 -0.95 -24.85 24.45
C ASP A 143 -1.74 -24.07 25.50
N ILE A 144 -1.10 -23.18 26.27
CA ILE A 144 -1.71 -22.41 27.38
C ILE A 144 -1.55 -20.89 27.18
N LEU A 145 -0.50 -20.44 26.48
CA LEU A 145 -0.14 -19.03 26.33
C LEU A 145 -0.18 -18.56 24.88
N GLU A 146 -0.86 -17.43 24.66
CA GLU A 146 -0.92 -16.74 23.38
C GLU A 146 -0.44 -15.28 23.52
N ILE A 147 0.30 -14.81 22.51
CA ILE A 147 0.83 -13.43 22.49
C ILE A 147 -0.27 -12.38 22.49
N GLU A 148 -1.37 -12.63 21.79
CA GLU A 148 -2.47 -11.67 21.69
C GLU A 148 -3.14 -11.49 23.06
N SER A 149 -3.32 -12.57 23.80
CA SER A 149 -3.81 -12.57 25.18
C SER A 149 -2.87 -11.81 26.13
N ILE A 150 -1.56 -11.98 26.00
CA ILE A 150 -0.56 -11.24 26.79
C ILE A 150 -0.59 -9.74 26.47
N ILE A 151 -0.69 -9.37 25.18
CA ILE A 151 -0.82 -7.96 24.77
C ILE A 151 -2.08 -7.34 25.36
N ALA A 152 -3.22 -8.04 25.31
CA ALA A 152 -4.48 -7.57 25.87
C ALA A 152 -4.43 -7.41 27.40
N GLN A 153 -3.74 -8.30 28.11
CA GLN A 153 -3.51 -8.17 29.55
C GLN A 153 -2.62 -6.98 29.91
N ALA A 154 -1.53 -6.77 29.16
CA ALA A 154 -0.64 -5.63 29.37
C ALA A 154 -1.38 -4.29 29.19
N GLN A 155 -2.27 -4.19 28.20
CA GLN A 155 -3.07 -2.98 27.98
C GLN A 155 -4.01 -2.64 29.13
N LYS A 156 -4.47 -3.62 29.91
CA LYS A 156 -5.36 -3.40 31.08
C LYS A 156 -4.63 -2.87 32.31
N GLN A 157 -3.30 -2.98 32.36
CA GLN A 157 -2.48 -2.56 33.50
C GLN A 157 -1.91 -1.13 33.36
N THR A 158 -2.13 -0.50 32.21
CA THR A 158 -1.80 0.91 31.90
C THR A 158 -3.05 1.77 31.92
#